data_AF-A0A965RHP9-F1
#
_entry.id   AF-A0A965RHP9-F1
#
_cell.length_a   1.000
_cell.length_b   1.000
_cell.length_c   1.000
_cell.angle_alpha   90.00
_cell.angle_beta   90.00
_cell.angle_gamma   90.00
#
_symmetry.space_group_name_H-M   'P 1'
#
loop_
_entity.id
_entity.type
_entity.pdbx_description
1 polymer ?
#
loop_
_entity_poly.entity_id
_entity_poly.type
_entity_poly.pdbx_seq_one_letter_code
_entity_poly.pdbx_strand_id
1 'polypeptide(L)'
;MKIKKAAAGFLVSVLFGTLATGSALAYEKCHKSKWGPNDQLGALNNITSDNILAATKLIKQGKKMAMAIETNTKTPAFPPRTYSMTIVRPGQENGQTLGNTKLSYHDDILQTWVGIGTQLDGLGHIGIDNVFYNCTPGIEVTGVSGLKKFGIETFPGVATRAVILDMTALMGKDIIPEGTPFNQPEI
;
A
#
# COMPACT_ATOMS: atom_id res chain seq x y z
N MET A 1 35.76 27.59 69.73
CA MET A 1 36.19 27.26 68.34
C MET A 1 35.03 26.63 67.59
N LYS A 2 34.58 27.29 66.51
CA LYS A 2 33.83 26.76 65.33
C LYS A 2 32.47 26.08 65.60
N ILE A 3 31.36 26.82 65.53
CA ILE A 3 30.49 27.11 64.34
C ILE A 3 29.37 26.08 64.16
N LYS A 4 28.15 26.58 64.39
CA LYS A 4 26.82 26.04 64.09
C LYS A 4 26.66 25.68 62.61
N LYS A 5 25.85 24.65 62.28
CA LYS A 5 24.83 24.75 61.22
C LYS A 5 23.59 23.95 61.61
N ALA A 6 22.46 24.67 61.64
CA ALA A 6 21.12 24.14 61.79
C ALA A 6 20.73 23.36 60.52
N ALA A 7 20.06 22.22 60.70
CA ALA A 7 19.41 21.51 59.62
C ALA A 7 18.04 22.17 59.38
N ALA A 8 17.88 22.77 58.21
CA ALA A 8 16.61 23.18 57.65
C ALA A 8 16.21 22.18 56.56
N GLY A 9 14.91 21.98 56.40
CA GLY A 9 14.30 21.33 55.23
C GLY A 9 13.53 20.06 55.62
N PHE A 10 12.36 19.78 55.07
CA PHE A 10 11.49 20.51 54.14
C PHE A 10 10.16 19.74 54.22
N LEU A 11 9.03 20.44 54.37
CA LEU A 11 7.71 19.81 54.31
C LEU A 11 7.53 19.22 52.91
N VAL A 12 7.44 17.89 52.81
CA VAL A 12 7.03 17.23 51.57
C VAL A 12 5.51 17.23 51.53
N SER A 13 4.94 18.22 50.83
CA SER A 13 3.56 18.21 50.39
C SER A 13 3.42 17.19 49.26
N VAL A 14 2.76 16.07 49.54
CA VAL A 14 2.37 15.10 48.50
C VAL A 14 1.19 15.67 47.73
N LEU A 15 1.48 16.37 46.63
CA LEU A 15 0.47 16.67 45.61
C LEU A 15 0.18 15.38 44.84
N PHE A 16 -1.01 14.81 45.06
CA PHE A 16 -1.55 13.75 44.20
C PHE A 16 -1.85 14.37 42.83
N GLY A 17 -0.89 14.24 41.90
CA GLY A 17 -1.11 14.58 40.50
C GLY A 17 -2.13 13.62 39.91
N THR A 18 -3.28 14.15 39.49
CA THR A 18 -4.23 13.45 38.64
C THR A 18 -3.54 13.09 37.32
N LEU A 19 -3.15 11.82 37.15
CA LEU A 19 -2.82 11.31 35.83
C LEU A 19 -4.09 11.39 34.98
N ALA A 20 -4.11 12.36 34.07
CA ALA A 20 -5.01 12.30 32.92
C ALA A 20 -4.63 11.04 32.13
N THR A 21 -5.39 9.97 32.31
CA THR A 21 -5.37 8.83 31.41
C THR A 21 -5.84 9.33 30.06
N GLY A 22 -4.89 9.72 29.21
CA GLY A 22 -5.15 9.82 27.78
C GLY A 22 -5.74 8.48 27.36
N SER A 23 -6.95 8.49 26.86
CA SER A 23 -7.57 7.33 26.25
C SER A 23 -6.71 6.95 25.04
N ALA A 24 -5.76 6.05 25.25
CA ALA A 24 -5.25 5.24 24.17
C ALA A 24 -6.48 4.55 23.60
N LEU A 25 -6.85 4.91 22.36
CA LEU A 25 -7.82 4.15 21.60
C LEU A 25 -7.21 2.76 21.44
N ALA A 26 -7.54 1.85 22.35
CA ALA A 26 -7.24 0.44 22.15
C ALA A 26 -7.93 0.06 20.84
N TYR A 27 -7.14 -0.22 19.80
CA TYR A 27 -7.64 -0.76 18.54
C TYR A 27 -8.05 -2.21 18.79
N GLU A 28 -9.13 -2.38 19.53
CA GLU A 28 -9.52 -3.65 20.14
C GLU A 28 -10.70 -4.26 19.37
N LYS A 29 -10.47 -4.58 18.09
CA LYS A 29 -11.13 -5.71 17.43
C LYS A 29 -10.52 -5.97 16.07
N CYS A 30 -9.84 -7.10 15.92
CA CYS A 30 -9.66 -7.66 14.60
C CYS A 30 -11.04 -8.04 14.04
N HIS A 31 -11.28 -7.77 12.75
CA HIS A 31 -12.54 -8.06 12.11
C HIS A 31 -12.44 -9.35 11.28
N LYS A 32 -13.30 -10.33 11.59
CA LYS A 32 -13.40 -11.56 10.82
C LYS A 32 -14.06 -11.29 9.46
N SER A 33 -13.61 -11.99 8.44
CA SER A 33 -14.19 -11.93 7.10
C SER A 33 -15.64 -12.42 7.12
N LYS A 34 -16.52 -11.68 6.43
CA LYS A 34 -17.89 -12.12 6.14
C LYS A 34 -17.94 -13.30 5.15
N TRP A 35 -16.84 -13.57 4.45
CA TRP A 35 -16.70 -14.64 3.46
C TRP A 35 -16.16 -15.94 4.06
N GLY A 36 -15.93 -15.97 5.36
CA GLY A 36 -15.55 -17.16 6.11
C GLY A 36 -14.12 -17.14 6.65
N PRO A 37 -13.79 -18.11 7.52
CA PRO A 37 -12.53 -18.12 8.26
C PRO A 37 -11.28 -18.36 7.38
N ASN A 38 -11.46 -18.91 6.17
CA ASN A 38 -10.37 -19.21 5.25
C ASN A 38 -10.26 -18.21 4.08
N ASP A 39 -11.04 -17.13 4.12
CA ASP A 39 -11.05 -16.14 3.05
C ASP A 39 -9.70 -15.40 2.95
N GLN A 40 -9.22 -15.27 1.71
CA GLN A 40 -8.01 -14.54 1.35
C GLN A 40 -8.25 -13.45 0.30
N LEU A 41 -9.49 -13.30 -0.20
CA LEU A 41 -9.83 -12.38 -1.30
C LEU A 41 -10.52 -11.11 -0.80
N GLY A 42 -11.18 -11.16 0.35
CA GLY A 42 -11.83 -10.00 0.95
C GLY A 42 -12.85 -9.36 0.03
N ALA A 43 -12.69 -8.07 -0.26
CA ALA A 43 -13.65 -7.33 -1.07
C ALA A 43 -13.76 -7.83 -2.53
N LEU A 44 -12.74 -8.54 -3.03
CA LEU A 44 -12.77 -9.11 -4.39
C LEU A 44 -13.85 -10.17 -4.56
N ASN A 45 -14.30 -10.81 -3.47
CA ASN A 45 -15.45 -11.72 -3.48
C ASN A 45 -16.76 -11.04 -3.92
N ASN A 46 -16.84 -9.70 -3.92
CA ASN A 46 -18.01 -9.00 -4.46
C ASN A 46 -18.00 -8.96 -6.00
N ILE A 47 -16.90 -9.31 -6.66
CA ILE A 47 -16.82 -9.37 -8.14
C ILE A 47 -17.39 -10.72 -8.58
N THR A 48 -18.48 -10.67 -9.33
CA THR A 48 -19.22 -11.86 -9.77
C THR A 48 -19.35 -11.84 -11.29
N SER A 49 -19.59 -13.01 -11.89
CA SER A 49 -19.84 -13.12 -13.33
C SER A 49 -20.98 -12.19 -13.79
N ASP A 50 -22.02 -12.03 -12.96
CA ASP A 50 -23.16 -11.17 -13.27
C ASP A 50 -22.76 -9.70 -13.34
N ASN A 51 -21.95 -9.21 -12.39
CA ASN A 51 -21.53 -7.81 -12.40
C ASN A 51 -20.41 -7.53 -13.41
N ILE A 52 -19.58 -8.53 -13.74
CA ILE A 52 -18.67 -8.48 -14.88
C ILE A 52 -19.47 -8.25 -16.16
N LEU A 53 -20.47 -9.10 -16.42
CA LEU A 53 -21.32 -8.99 -17.60
C LEU A 53 -22.11 -7.67 -17.62
N ALA A 54 -22.62 -7.22 -16.47
CA ALA A 54 -23.27 -5.93 -16.36
C ALA A 54 -22.32 -4.77 -16.71
N ALA A 55 -21.06 -4.82 -16.25
CA ALA A 55 -20.06 -3.79 -16.54
C ALA A 55 -19.73 -3.70 -18.04
N THR A 56 -19.71 -4.83 -18.77
CA THR A 56 -19.48 -4.81 -20.24
C THR A 56 -20.50 -3.95 -20.98
N LYS A 57 -21.74 -3.85 -20.48
CA LYS A 57 -22.81 -3.05 -21.07
C LYS A 57 -22.53 -1.54 -20.99
N LEU A 58 -21.56 -1.09 -20.17
CA LEU A 58 -21.16 0.31 -20.08
C LEU A 58 -20.29 0.75 -21.26
N ILE A 59 -19.68 -0.18 -22.00
CA ILE A 59 -18.87 0.12 -23.16
C ILE A 59 -19.79 0.50 -24.33
N LYS A 60 -19.93 1.80 -24.60
CA LYS A 60 -20.78 2.33 -25.69
C LYS A 60 -20.01 2.86 -26.89
N GLN A 61 -18.81 3.40 -26.65
CA GLN A 61 -18.04 4.15 -27.65
C GLN A 61 -16.69 3.50 -28.00
N GLY A 62 -16.34 2.38 -27.37
CA GLY A 62 -15.03 1.73 -27.56
C GLY A 62 -13.83 2.59 -27.13
N LYS A 63 -14.07 3.64 -26.33
CA LYS A 63 -13.01 4.51 -25.80
C LYS A 63 -12.22 3.79 -24.71
N LYS A 64 -10.91 3.99 -24.71
CA LYS A 64 -9.98 3.48 -23.70
C LYS A 64 -9.10 4.60 -23.18
N MET A 65 -8.74 4.52 -21.90
CA MET A 65 -7.79 5.41 -21.24
C MET A 65 -6.81 4.56 -20.45
N ALA A 66 -5.52 4.88 -20.51
CA ALA A 66 -4.52 4.24 -19.67
C ALA A 66 -4.60 4.82 -18.26
N MET A 67 -4.76 3.95 -17.25
CA MET A 67 -4.71 4.33 -15.83
C MET A 67 -3.33 4.10 -15.20
N ALA A 68 -2.42 3.49 -15.96
CA ALA A 68 -1.04 3.28 -15.57
C ALA A 68 -0.18 4.48 -15.96
N ILE A 69 0.75 4.85 -15.09
CA ILE A 69 1.82 5.80 -15.42
C ILE A 69 3.10 5.07 -15.83
N GLU A 70 3.97 5.75 -16.58
CA GLU A 70 5.33 5.27 -16.79
C GLU A 70 6.11 5.25 -15.47
N THR A 71 6.84 4.16 -15.22
CA THR A 71 7.73 4.03 -14.06
C THR A 71 9.19 4.01 -14.49
N ASN A 72 10.00 4.87 -13.88
CA ASN A 72 11.43 4.97 -14.11
C ASN A 72 12.15 5.53 -12.87
N THR A 73 13.45 5.79 -12.99
CA THR A 73 14.29 6.30 -11.89
C THR A 73 13.89 7.68 -11.35
N LYS A 74 13.00 8.40 -12.05
CA LYS A 74 12.47 9.71 -11.67
C LYS A 74 11.04 9.64 -11.12
N THR A 75 10.43 8.45 -11.10
CA THR A 75 9.08 8.29 -10.57
C THR A 75 9.07 8.66 -9.08
N PRO A 76 8.17 9.57 -8.65
CA PRO A 76 8.02 9.87 -7.23
C PRO A 76 7.72 8.61 -6.43
N ALA A 77 8.47 8.39 -5.36
CA ALA A 77 8.34 7.22 -4.51
C ALA A 77 8.44 7.61 -3.04
N PHE A 78 7.64 6.95 -2.20
CA PHE A 78 7.72 7.13 -0.75
C PHE A 78 9.08 6.60 -0.25
N PRO A 79 9.92 7.40 0.44
CA PRO A 79 11.21 6.94 0.93
C PRO A 79 11.08 5.72 1.87
N PRO A 80 12.00 4.74 1.83
CA PRO A 80 13.26 4.70 1.08
C PRO A 80 13.17 3.94 -0.26
N ARG A 81 11.99 3.84 -0.89
CA ARG A 81 11.80 3.07 -2.12
C ARG A 81 12.66 3.63 -3.26
N THR A 82 13.26 2.75 -4.07
CA THR A 82 14.08 3.14 -5.24
C THR A 82 13.73 2.35 -6.49
N TYR A 83 14.14 2.84 -7.64
CA TYR A 83 13.94 2.19 -8.93
C TYR A 83 15.28 2.18 -9.67
N SER A 84 15.70 1.02 -10.17
CA SER A 84 16.92 0.86 -10.97
C SER A 84 16.68 -0.11 -12.12
N MET A 85 17.09 0.28 -13.32
CA MET A 85 17.00 -0.53 -14.53
C MET A 85 18.37 -0.59 -15.20
N THR A 86 18.81 -1.80 -15.53
CA THR A 86 20.03 -2.02 -16.32
C THR A 86 19.66 -2.74 -17.61
N ILE A 87 20.03 -2.16 -18.75
CA ILE A 87 19.83 -2.78 -20.05
C ILE A 87 21.13 -3.49 -20.46
N VAL A 88 21.02 -4.76 -20.81
CA VAL A 88 22.13 -5.62 -21.23
C VAL A 88 21.93 -6.13 -22.66
N ARG A 89 23.02 -6.55 -23.30
CA ARG A 89 23.02 -7.18 -24.62
C ARG A 89 23.94 -8.41 -24.65
N PRO A 90 23.55 -9.51 -24.01
CA PRO A 90 24.43 -10.68 -23.86
C PRO A 90 24.83 -11.28 -25.22
N GLY A 91 26.13 -11.53 -25.43
CA GLY A 91 26.67 -12.15 -26.64
C GLY A 91 26.75 -11.21 -27.85
N GLN A 92 26.54 -9.91 -27.64
CA GLN A 92 26.58 -8.86 -28.66
C GLN A 92 27.64 -7.81 -28.34
N GLU A 93 28.62 -8.18 -27.51
CA GLU A 93 29.72 -7.31 -27.10
C GLU A 93 30.50 -6.87 -28.34
N ASN A 94 30.98 -5.62 -28.33
CA ASN A 94 31.75 -5.05 -29.44
C ASN A 94 31.04 -5.05 -30.81
N GLY A 95 29.70 -5.03 -30.82
CA GLY A 95 28.90 -4.96 -32.06
C GLY A 95 28.66 -6.31 -32.74
N GLN A 96 28.91 -7.41 -32.03
CA GLN A 96 28.55 -8.75 -32.49
C GLN A 96 27.03 -8.91 -32.63
N THR A 97 26.62 -9.88 -33.44
CA THR A 97 25.22 -10.29 -33.63
C THR A 97 25.12 -11.80 -33.53
N LEU A 98 23.93 -12.29 -33.18
CA LEU A 98 23.74 -13.70 -32.88
C LEU A 98 23.31 -14.51 -34.11
N GLY A 99 24.02 -15.61 -34.36
CA GLY A 99 23.68 -16.60 -35.37
C GLY A 99 23.67 -16.08 -36.82
N ASN A 100 23.25 -16.94 -37.74
CA ASN A 100 23.22 -16.62 -39.16
C ASN A 100 22.21 -15.51 -39.52
N THR A 101 21.20 -15.30 -38.67
CA THR A 101 20.19 -14.26 -38.82
C THR A 101 20.70 -12.87 -38.43
N LYS A 102 21.90 -12.77 -37.85
CA LYS A 102 22.45 -11.53 -37.29
C LYS A 102 21.47 -10.88 -36.30
N LEU A 103 20.88 -11.70 -35.42
CA LEU A 103 19.91 -11.24 -34.43
C LEU A 103 20.57 -10.30 -33.44
N SER A 104 19.87 -9.21 -33.11
CA SER A 104 20.22 -8.32 -32.01
C SER A 104 19.03 -8.14 -31.07
N TYR A 105 19.29 -8.04 -29.78
CA TYR A 105 18.26 -7.84 -28.75
C TYR A 105 18.82 -7.08 -27.54
N HIS A 106 17.90 -6.51 -26.77
CA HIS A 106 18.15 -5.97 -25.44
C HIS A 106 17.43 -6.84 -24.42
N ASP A 107 18.01 -6.97 -23.25
CA ASP A 107 17.37 -7.60 -22.11
C ASP A 107 17.59 -6.73 -20.86
N ASP A 108 16.72 -6.88 -19.88
CA ASP A 108 16.54 -5.89 -18.83
C ASP A 108 16.66 -6.51 -17.44
N ILE A 109 17.39 -5.86 -16.54
CA ILE A 109 17.42 -6.17 -15.11
C ILE A 109 16.75 -5.02 -14.37
N LEU A 110 15.60 -5.31 -13.75
CA LEU A 110 14.86 -4.37 -12.93
C LEU A 110 15.01 -4.71 -11.45
N GLN A 111 15.56 -3.77 -10.67
CA GLN A 111 15.51 -3.80 -9.22
C GLN A 111 14.62 -2.64 -8.75
N THR A 112 13.46 -2.98 -8.21
CA THR A 112 12.44 -1.99 -7.83
C THR A 112 11.62 -2.44 -6.62
N TRP A 113 10.92 -1.49 -6.02
CA TRP A 113 9.96 -1.72 -4.98
C TRP A 113 8.60 -1.76 -5.67
N VAL A 114 7.83 -2.81 -5.45
CA VAL A 114 6.54 -3.02 -6.14
C VAL A 114 5.48 -1.96 -5.82
N GLY A 115 5.73 -1.11 -4.82
CA GLY A 115 4.92 0.07 -4.51
C GLY A 115 5.46 1.38 -5.13
N ILE A 116 6.03 1.31 -6.34
CA ILE A 116 6.40 2.48 -7.13
C ILE A 116 5.51 2.51 -8.38
N GLY A 117 4.86 3.65 -8.61
CA GLY A 117 3.96 3.84 -9.74
C GLY A 117 2.55 3.32 -9.50
N THR A 118 1.84 2.99 -10.58
CA THR A 118 0.51 2.39 -10.51
C THR A 118 0.61 0.98 -9.93
N GLN A 119 -0.07 0.73 -8.81
CA GLN A 119 0.15 -0.47 -7.99
C GLN A 119 -1.15 -1.10 -7.49
N LEU A 120 -1.04 -2.35 -7.04
CA LEU A 120 -2.04 -3.07 -6.26
C LEU A 120 -1.44 -3.44 -4.90
N ASP A 121 -2.08 -3.00 -3.84
CA ASP A 121 -1.68 -3.37 -2.47
C ASP A 121 -2.55 -4.54 -2.00
N GLY A 122 -1.93 -5.72 -1.89
CA GLY A 122 -2.61 -6.92 -1.38
C GLY A 122 -3.00 -6.79 0.09
N LEU A 123 -3.88 -7.68 0.57
CA LEU A 123 -4.38 -7.66 1.96
C LEU A 123 -3.28 -7.94 3.01
N GLY A 124 -2.10 -8.39 2.58
CA GLY A 124 -0.90 -8.52 3.42
C GLY A 124 0.01 -7.28 3.42
N HIS A 125 -0.33 -6.19 2.73
CA HIS A 125 0.52 -5.00 2.64
C HIS A 125 0.57 -4.21 3.97
N ILE A 126 -0.58 -4.04 4.62
CA ILE A 126 -0.73 -3.30 5.88
C ILE A 126 -1.56 -4.11 6.85
N GLY A 127 -1.07 -4.20 8.09
CA GLY A 127 -1.80 -4.70 9.25
C GLY A 127 -1.71 -3.71 10.39
N ILE A 128 -2.50 -3.93 11.44
CA ILE A 128 -2.48 -3.13 12.68
C ILE A 128 -2.11 -4.08 13.81
N ASP A 129 -1.14 -3.68 14.63
CA ASP A 129 -0.66 -4.48 15.77
C ASP A 129 -0.27 -5.92 15.40
N ASN A 130 0.44 -6.06 14.26
CA ASN A 130 0.85 -7.37 13.71
C ASN A 130 -0.32 -8.32 13.41
N VAL A 131 -1.53 -7.78 13.25
CA VAL A 131 -2.73 -8.50 12.81
C VAL A 131 -3.14 -7.98 11.44
N PHE A 132 -3.27 -8.90 10.50
CA PHE A 132 -3.65 -8.64 9.11
C PHE A 132 -5.10 -9.06 8.88
N TYR A 133 -5.51 -9.02 7.61
CA TYR A 133 -6.84 -9.41 7.18
C TYR A 133 -7.34 -10.72 7.81
N ASN A 134 -8.64 -10.73 8.14
CA ASN A 134 -9.32 -11.87 8.75
C ASN A 134 -8.69 -12.34 10.08
N CYS A 135 -8.20 -11.40 10.89
CA CYS A 135 -7.53 -11.67 12.17
C CYS A 135 -6.26 -12.53 12.04
N THR A 136 -5.58 -12.51 10.89
CA THR A 136 -4.42 -13.38 10.66
C THR A 136 -3.16 -12.80 11.31
N PRO A 137 -2.47 -13.53 12.19
CA PRO A 137 -1.21 -13.07 12.78
C PRO A 137 -0.13 -12.86 11.73
N GLY A 138 0.69 -11.81 11.85
CA GLY A 138 1.70 -11.48 10.85
C GLY A 138 2.73 -12.58 10.58
N ILE A 139 3.05 -13.41 11.58
CA ILE A 139 3.94 -14.57 11.41
C ILE A 139 3.40 -15.62 10.40
N GLU A 140 2.08 -15.68 10.24
CA GLU A 140 1.41 -16.52 9.24
C GLU A 140 1.33 -15.86 7.86
N VAL A 141 1.51 -14.54 7.77
CA VAL A 141 1.48 -13.78 6.52
C VAL A 141 2.88 -13.64 5.93
N THR A 142 3.90 -13.42 6.76
CA THR A 142 5.26 -13.09 6.29
C THR A 142 6.10 -14.33 5.96
N GLY A 143 6.78 -14.29 4.81
CA GLY A 143 7.83 -15.21 4.41
C GLY A 143 9.03 -14.48 3.82
N VAL A 144 10.18 -15.16 3.72
CA VAL A 144 11.46 -14.55 3.29
C VAL A 144 11.45 -14.19 1.80
N SER A 145 10.83 -15.02 0.97
CA SER A 145 10.77 -14.86 -0.48
C SER A 145 9.40 -14.34 -0.98
N GLY A 146 8.52 -13.92 -0.08
CA GLY A 146 7.15 -13.54 -0.40
C GLY A 146 6.20 -13.75 0.77
N LEU A 147 4.96 -13.30 0.61
CA LEU A 147 3.92 -13.54 1.60
C LEU A 147 3.42 -14.99 1.53
N LYS A 148 3.12 -15.59 2.68
CA LYS A 148 2.53 -16.93 2.82
C LYS A 148 1.01 -16.93 2.62
N LYS A 149 0.37 -15.80 2.90
CA LYS A 149 -1.07 -15.53 2.74
C LYS A 149 -1.24 -14.13 2.19
N PHE A 150 -2.33 -13.91 1.46
CA PHE A 150 -2.71 -12.58 0.93
C PHE A 150 -1.72 -11.97 -0.07
N GLY A 151 -0.85 -12.78 -0.66
CA GLY A 151 0.00 -12.34 -1.75
C GLY A 151 -0.80 -12.16 -3.05
N ILE A 152 -0.25 -11.36 -3.96
CA ILE A 152 -0.89 -11.02 -5.24
C ILE A 152 -1.05 -12.24 -6.16
N GLU A 153 -0.33 -13.34 -5.92
CA GLU A 153 -0.53 -14.62 -6.61
C GLU A 153 -1.95 -15.19 -6.44
N THR A 154 -2.66 -14.79 -5.38
CA THR A 154 -4.06 -15.17 -5.14
C THR A 154 -5.07 -14.20 -5.76
N PHE A 155 -4.60 -13.06 -6.29
CA PHE A 155 -5.45 -12.02 -6.85
C PHE A 155 -6.03 -12.49 -8.20
N PRO A 156 -7.37 -12.68 -8.31
CA PRO A 156 -7.98 -13.10 -9.57
C PRO A 156 -7.90 -11.99 -10.61
N GLY A 157 -8.09 -12.34 -11.89
CA GLY A 157 -8.32 -11.33 -12.91
C GLY A 157 -9.53 -10.45 -12.56
N VAL A 158 -9.34 -9.13 -12.54
CA VAL A 158 -10.40 -8.17 -12.19
C VAL A 158 -10.94 -7.53 -13.46
N ALA A 159 -12.23 -7.76 -13.70
CA ALA A 159 -13.04 -6.96 -14.60
C ALA A 159 -14.31 -6.60 -13.84
N THR A 160 -14.62 -5.32 -13.69
CA THR A 160 -15.87 -4.89 -13.04
C THR A 160 -16.15 -3.43 -13.38
N ARG A 161 -17.25 -2.90 -12.85
CA ARG A 161 -17.58 -1.48 -12.98
C ARG A 161 -16.64 -0.65 -12.11
N ALA A 162 -15.92 0.28 -12.73
CA ALA A 162 -15.25 1.36 -12.03
C ALA A 162 -16.10 2.63 -12.05
N VAL A 163 -16.01 3.43 -10.99
CA VAL A 163 -16.61 4.77 -10.88
C VAL A 163 -15.47 5.74 -10.58
N ILE A 164 -15.37 6.81 -11.36
CA ILE A 164 -14.39 7.88 -11.13
C ILE A 164 -15.14 9.03 -10.46
N LEU A 165 -14.68 9.43 -9.27
CA LEU A 165 -15.16 10.61 -8.56
C LEU A 165 -14.15 11.73 -8.78
N ASP A 166 -14.58 12.82 -9.41
CA ASP A 166 -13.76 14.00 -9.66
C ASP A 166 -13.82 14.95 -8.46
N MET A 167 -12.88 14.77 -7.53
CA MET A 167 -12.81 15.58 -6.31
C MET A 167 -12.41 17.03 -6.58
N THR A 168 -11.66 17.29 -7.65
CA THR A 168 -11.28 18.65 -8.06
C THR A 168 -12.51 19.45 -8.50
N ALA A 169 -13.38 18.83 -9.30
CA ALA A 169 -14.65 19.43 -9.70
C ALA A 169 -15.60 19.59 -8.51
N LEU A 170 -15.73 18.57 -7.65
CA LEU A 170 -16.58 18.63 -6.46
C LEU A 170 -16.19 19.79 -5.53
N MET A 171 -14.88 20.02 -5.35
CA MET A 171 -14.35 21.06 -4.46
C MET A 171 -14.12 22.42 -5.15
N GLY A 172 -14.37 22.51 -6.46
CA GLY A 172 -14.17 23.74 -7.24
C GLY A 172 -12.72 24.24 -7.25
N LYS A 173 -11.75 23.32 -7.28
CA LYS A 173 -10.31 23.64 -7.22
C LYS A 173 -9.52 22.83 -8.23
N ASP A 174 -8.60 23.48 -8.92
CA ASP A 174 -7.68 22.83 -9.86
C ASP A 174 -6.66 21.93 -9.15
N ILE A 175 -6.23 22.33 -7.95
CA ILE A 175 -5.32 21.55 -7.08
C ILE A 175 -5.89 21.54 -5.66
N ILE A 176 -6.06 20.34 -5.11
CA ILE A 176 -6.47 20.16 -3.72
C ILE A 176 -5.24 20.36 -2.81
N PRO A 177 -5.34 21.20 -1.75
CA PRO A 177 -4.24 21.38 -0.80
C PRO A 177 -3.83 20.06 -0.13
N GLU A 178 -2.53 19.91 0.11
CA GLU A 178 -1.98 18.75 0.84
C GLU A 178 -2.66 18.57 2.20
N GLY A 179 -2.90 17.32 2.58
CA GLY A 179 -3.53 16.98 3.86
C GLY A 179 -5.05 17.20 3.91
N THR A 180 -5.69 17.62 2.82
CA THR A 180 -7.15 17.69 2.73
C THR A 180 -7.75 16.27 2.72
N PRO A 181 -8.54 15.87 3.73
CA PRO A 181 -9.16 14.55 3.75
C PRO A 181 -10.42 14.50 2.87
N PHE A 182 -10.70 13.33 2.32
CA PHE A 182 -11.99 13.00 1.71
C PHE A 182 -12.73 12.02 2.63
N ASN A 183 -13.94 12.37 3.03
CA ASN A 183 -14.75 11.60 3.97
C ASN A 183 -16.06 11.16 3.31
N GLN A 184 -16.89 10.44 4.08
CA GLN A 184 -18.17 9.93 3.60
C GLN A 184 -19.12 11.00 3.01
N PRO A 185 -19.21 12.25 3.52
CA PRO A 185 -20.06 13.26 2.89
C PRO A 185 -19.66 13.62 1.46
N GLU A 186 -18.39 13.44 1.10
CA GLU A 186 -17.88 13.74 -0.24
C GLU A 186 -17.92 12.54 -1.22
N ILE A 187 -18.24 11.32 -0.74
CA ILE A 187 -18.17 10.04 -1.49
C ILE A 187 -19.56 9.39 -1.61
#